data_AF-A0A7S4NK44-F1
#
_entry.id   AF-A0A7S4NK44-F1
#
_cell.length_a   1.000
_cell.length_b   1.000
_cell.length_c   1.000
_cell.angle_alpha   90.00
_cell.angle_beta   90.00
_cell.angle_gamma   90.00
#
_symmetry.space_group_name_H-M   'P 1'
#
loop_
_entity.id
_entity.type
_entity.pdbx_description
1 polymer ?
#
loop_
_entity_poly.entity_id
_entity_poly.type
_entity_poly.pdbx_seq_one_letter_code
_entity_poly.pdbx_strand_id
1 'polypeptide(L)'
;RPFPSFSVGKGGRGGTGSPLHADVGQTRFWKLQLSGRKRWRVVSPHDRERLYPSHPSAPKGSMASTMYQADLFHPDLDSHPLLDGVTVYEAVTQPGDVIYIPEGWPHQVYNLDDSVSVAYNFIDDENVQDAAEVHARNLRERAGATEANGDYRSCLWGSFFLPLDDPPPSLGSGAGDGKGKEKEG
;
A
#
# COMPACT_ATOMS: atom_id res chain seq x y z
N ARG A 1 -4.21 7.40 5.75
CA ARG A 1 -3.31 7.68 6.91
C ARG A 1 -1.92 7.81 6.32
N PRO A 2 -1.15 8.88 6.58
CA PRO A 2 0.21 8.92 6.07
C PRO A 2 1.04 7.85 6.79
N PHE A 3 1.99 7.31 6.05
CA PHE A 3 3.01 6.38 6.51
C PHE A 3 3.90 7.06 7.58
N PRO A 4 4.59 6.31 8.47
CA PRO A 4 4.49 4.86 8.71
C PRO A 4 3.21 4.46 9.45
N SER A 5 2.64 3.31 9.10
CA SER A 5 1.44 2.77 9.77
C SER A 5 1.80 1.74 10.84
N PHE A 6 1.53 2.10 12.09
CA PHE A 6 1.51 1.16 13.21
C PHE A 6 0.07 0.72 13.49
N SER A 7 -0.14 -0.58 13.64
CA SER A 7 -1.44 -1.12 14.00
C SER A 7 -1.33 -2.15 15.13
N VAL A 8 -2.14 -1.94 16.16
CA VAL A 8 -2.45 -2.89 17.22
C VAL A 8 -3.97 -2.95 17.31
N GLY A 9 -4.55 -4.12 17.11
CA GLY A 9 -5.99 -4.26 17.13
C GLY A 9 -6.45 -5.69 16.93
N LYS A 10 -7.78 -5.90 16.98
CA LYS A 10 -8.41 -7.18 16.61
C LYS A 10 -7.96 -7.50 15.18
N GLY A 11 -7.00 -8.40 15.03
CA GLY A 11 -6.30 -8.76 13.80
C GLY A 11 -7.20 -9.35 12.72
N GLY A 12 -8.48 -9.57 13.04
CA GLY A 12 -9.55 -9.95 12.12
C GLY A 12 -10.39 -11.07 12.74
N ARG A 13 -11.64 -11.19 12.28
CA ARG A 13 -12.50 -12.33 12.64
C ARG A 13 -12.05 -13.57 11.88
N GLY A 14 -12.26 -14.75 12.46
CA GLY A 14 -12.09 -16.01 11.73
C GLY A 14 -12.92 -16.00 10.44
N GLY A 15 -12.34 -16.48 9.35
CA GLY A 15 -12.96 -16.51 8.04
C GLY A 15 -12.86 -15.22 7.22
N THR A 16 -12.31 -14.14 7.77
CA THR A 16 -12.01 -12.92 7.00
C THR A 16 -10.56 -12.91 6.53
N GLY A 17 -10.18 -11.96 5.69
CA GLY A 17 -8.82 -11.86 5.19
C GLY A 17 -8.51 -10.50 4.57
N SER A 18 -7.25 -10.34 4.17
CA SER A 18 -6.81 -9.23 3.32
C SER A 18 -6.63 -9.76 1.90
N PRO A 19 -7.17 -9.06 0.87
CA PRO A 19 -7.00 -9.43 -0.52
C PRO A 19 -5.53 -9.40 -0.94
N LEU A 20 -5.19 -9.98 -2.10
CA LEU A 20 -3.83 -10.02 -2.61
C LEU A 20 -3.34 -8.59 -2.92
N HIS A 21 -2.27 -8.17 -2.25
CA HIS A 21 -1.68 -6.85 -2.44
C HIS A 21 -0.18 -6.85 -2.16
N ALA A 22 0.52 -5.85 -2.68
CA ALA A 22 1.84 -5.46 -2.21
C ALA A 22 1.72 -4.14 -1.44
N ASP A 23 2.51 -4.01 -0.36
CA ASP A 23 2.45 -2.86 0.53
C ASP A 23 2.82 -1.55 -0.15
N VAL A 24 2.26 -0.46 0.39
CA VAL A 24 2.45 0.89 -0.14
C VAL A 24 3.90 1.31 -0.06
N GLY A 25 4.33 2.11 -1.03
CA GLY A 25 5.50 2.97 -0.83
C GLY A 25 6.85 2.27 -0.79
N GLN A 26 6.92 1.04 -1.32
CA GLN A 26 8.11 0.17 -1.23
C GLN A 26 8.56 -0.05 0.21
N THR A 27 7.61 -0.12 1.13
CA THR A 27 7.91 -0.37 2.53
C THR A 27 8.02 -1.86 2.81
N ARG A 28 8.83 -2.19 3.81
CA ARG A 28 8.94 -3.52 4.38
C ARG A 28 7.92 -3.67 5.49
N PHE A 29 7.59 -4.91 5.83
CA PHE A 29 6.54 -5.19 6.79
C PHE A 29 6.92 -6.34 7.71
N TRP A 30 6.56 -6.20 8.99
CA TRP A 30 6.51 -7.35 9.89
C TRP A 30 5.21 -7.39 10.66
N LYS A 31 4.78 -8.61 11.03
CA LYS A 31 3.64 -8.83 11.93
C LYS A 31 3.98 -9.88 12.98
N LEU A 32 3.81 -9.51 14.25
CA LEU A 32 3.81 -10.41 15.40
C LEU A 32 2.38 -10.88 15.68
N GLN A 33 2.17 -12.19 15.71
CA GLN A 33 0.88 -12.79 16.04
C GLN A 33 0.74 -12.94 17.57
N LEU A 34 -0.25 -12.29 18.18
CA LEU A 34 -0.46 -12.33 19.63
C LEU A 34 -1.47 -13.40 20.05
N SER A 35 -2.54 -13.61 19.26
CA SER A 35 -3.55 -14.65 19.50
C SER A 35 -4.23 -15.07 18.20
N GLY A 36 -4.73 -16.30 18.13
CA GLY A 36 -5.31 -16.87 16.90
C GLY A 36 -4.27 -17.13 15.80
N ARG A 37 -4.70 -17.71 14.68
CA ARG A 37 -3.82 -18.08 13.57
C ARG A 37 -4.20 -17.38 12.26
N LYS A 38 -3.20 -17.18 11.41
CA LYS A 38 -3.37 -16.62 10.06
C LYS A 38 -2.60 -17.48 9.07
N ARG A 39 -3.21 -17.76 7.93
CA ARG A 39 -2.55 -18.35 6.76
C ARG A 39 -2.15 -17.24 5.80
N TRP A 40 -0.92 -17.32 5.31
CA TRP A 40 -0.31 -16.36 4.40
C TRP A 40 0.04 -17.07 3.10
N ARG A 41 -0.24 -16.43 1.98
CA ARG A 41 0.29 -16.79 0.66
C ARG A 41 1.07 -15.60 0.13
N VAL A 42 2.33 -15.83 -0.23
CA VAL A 42 3.28 -14.78 -0.62
C VAL A 42 3.91 -15.18 -1.96
N VAL A 43 4.08 -14.22 -2.86
CA VAL A 43 4.65 -14.43 -4.19
C VAL A 43 5.86 -13.53 -4.37
N SER A 44 6.85 -13.99 -5.12
CA SER A 44 8.02 -13.17 -5.49
C SER A 44 7.59 -11.97 -6.33
N PRO A 45 8.17 -10.78 -6.14
CA PRO A 45 7.90 -9.62 -6.99
C PRO A 45 8.23 -9.88 -8.48
N HIS A 46 9.03 -10.91 -8.80
CA HIS A 46 9.29 -11.33 -10.17
C HIS A 46 8.03 -11.81 -10.91
N ASP A 47 7.10 -12.43 -10.20
CA ASP A 47 5.86 -12.96 -10.77
C ASP A 47 4.69 -11.96 -10.71
N ARG A 48 4.90 -10.73 -10.22
CA ARG A 48 3.80 -9.80 -9.90
C ARG A 48 2.87 -9.46 -11.08
N GLU A 49 3.39 -9.41 -12.30
CA GLU A 49 2.57 -9.08 -13.49
C GLU A 49 1.62 -10.22 -13.84
N ARG A 50 1.98 -11.45 -13.45
CA ARG A 50 1.15 -12.66 -13.60
C ARG A 50 0.01 -12.71 -12.60
N LEU A 51 0.01 -11.82 -11.60
CA LEU A 51 -1.04 -11.69 -10.59
C LEU A 51 -2.15 -10.71 -11.01
N TYR A 52 -2.11 -10.18 -12.23
CA TYR A 52 -3.14 -9.28 -12.78
C TYR A 52 -3.34 -8.03 -11.92
N PRO A 53 -2.36 -7.10 -11.85
CA PRO A 53 -2.49 -5.86 -11.09
C PRO A 53 -3.75 -5.09 -11.52
N SER A 54 -4.54 -4.60 -10.57
CA SER A 54 -5.82 -3.91 -10.84
C SER A 54 -5.65 -2.55 -11.52
N HIS A 55 -4.47 -1.93 -11.37
CA HIS A 55 -4.11 -0.69 -12.05
C HIS A 55 -2.75 -0.84 -12.74
N PRO A 56 -2.70 -1.54 -13.89
CA PRO A 56 -1.43 -1.77 -14.60
C PRO A 56 -0.81 -0.47 -15.15
N SER A 57 -1.62 0.58 -15.32
CA SER A 57 -1.19 1.93 -15.71
C SER A 57 -0.92 2.86 -14.53
N ALA A 58 -1.18 2.44 -13.28
CA ALA A 58 -0.71 3.22 -12.14
C ALA A 58 0.82 3.24 -12.17
N PRO A 59 1.47 4.40 -12.10
CA PRO A 59 2.91 4.48 -12.11
C PRO A 59 3.46 3.58 -10.99
N LYS A 60 4.55 2.84 -11.28
CA LYS A 60 5.29 2.07 -10.28
C LYS A 60 5.46 2.96 -9.04
N GLY A 61 5.09 2.48 -7.86
CA GLY A 61 5.21 3.28 -6.64
C GLY A 61 4.08 4.28 -6.38
N SER A 62 2.84 3.97 -6.76
CA SER A 62 1.68 4.69 -6.24
C SER A 62 1.66 4.68 -4.70
N MET A 63 1.15 5.75 -4.09
CA MET A 63 0.82 5.81 -2.64
C MET A 63 -0.41 4.98 -2.24
N ALA A 64 -0.93 4.15 -3.14
CA ALA A 64 -1.87 3.09 -2.82
C ALA A 64 -1.18 1.72 -2.85
N SER A 65 -1.68 0.76 -2.06
CA SER A 65 -1.22 -0.62 -2.14
C SER A 65 -1.46 -1.12 -3.56
N THR A 66 -0.51 -1.87 -4.11
CA THR A 66 -0.74 -2.48 -5.43
C THR A 66 -1.69 -3.64 -5.22
N MET A 67 -2.93 -3.47 -5.67
CA MET A 67 -3.95 -4.51 -5.61
C MET A 67 -3.84 -5.42 -6.83
N TYR A 68 -4.14 -6.70 -6.62
CA TYR A 68 -4.11 -7.73 -7.66
C TYR A 68 -5.49 -8.37 -7.78
N GLN A 69 -5.87 -8.73 -9.00
CA GLN A 69 -7.16 -9.36 -9.30
C GLN A 69 -7.18 -10.86 -8.95
N ALA A 70 -6.01 -11.50 -8.98
CA ALA A 70 -5.88 -12.91 -8.62
C ALA A 70 -6.22 -13.18 -7.15
N ASP A 71 -6.90 -14.30 -6.88
CA ASP A 71 -7.06 -14.88 -5.55
C ASP A 71 -6.11 -16.07 -5.41
N LEU A 72 -5.10 -15.96 -4.54
CA LEU A 72 -4.17 -17.06 -4.31
C LEU A 72 -4.83 -18.19 -3.52
N PHE A 73 -5.85 -17.95 -2.70
CA PHE A 73 -6.55 -19.01 -1.95
C PHE A 73 -7.53 -19.79 -2.83
N HIS A 74 -8.08 -19.16 -3.86
CA HIS A 74 -9.00 -19.77 -4.83
C HIS A 74 -8.59 -19.39 -6.27
N PRO A 75 -7.48 -19.95 -6.80
CA PRO A 75 -6.99 -19.59 -8.11
C PRO A 75 -7.97 -19.99 -9.22
N ASP A 76 -8.36 -19.02 -10.05
CA ASP A 76 -9.16 -19.21 -11.25
C ASP A 76 -8.26 -19.11 -12.48
N LEU A 77 -7.80 -20.25 -13.00
CA LEU A 77 -6.91 -20.31 -14.16
C LEU A 77 -7.64 -20.04 -15.49
N ASP A 78 -8.97 -20.09 -15.52
CA ASP A 78 -9.75 -19.76 -16.72
C ASP A 78 -9.75 -18.24 -16.93
N SER A 79 -10.00 -17.47 -15.86
CA SER A 79 -9.96 -16.01 -15.88
C SER A 79 -8.54 -15.44 -15.76
N HIS A 80 -7.64 -16.16 -15.07
CA HIS A 80 -6.26 -15.72 -14.79
C HIS A 80 -5.20 -16.77 -15.20
N PRO A 81 -5.10 -17.12 -16.49
CA PRO A 81 -4.21 -18.18 -16.97
C PRO A 81 -2.71 -17.95 -16.69
N LEU A 82 -2.26 -16.70 -16.53
CA LEU A 82 -0.85 -16.40 -16.21
C LEU A 82 -0.43 -16.89 -14.82
N LEU A 83 -1.38 -17.22 -13.95
CA LEU A 83 -1.11 -17.82 -12.64
C LEU A 83 -0.55 -19.23 -12.74
N ASP A 84 -0.75 -19.92 -13.87
CA ASP A 84 -0.21 -21.27 -14.06
C ASP A 84 1.31 -21.26 -13.98
N GLY A 85 1.88 -22.01 -13.03
CA GLY A 85 3.32 -22.04 -12.75
C GLY A 85 3.86 -20.86 -11.93
N VAL A 86 3.02 -20.03 -11.31
CA VAL A 86 3.48 -19.06 -10.29
C VAL A 86 3.86 -19.81 -9.01
N THR A 87 5.03 -19.50 -8.44
CA THR A 87 5.44 -20.09 -7.16
C THR A 87 4.82 -19.31 -6.00
N VAL A 88 4.04 -20.00 -5.17
CA VAL A 88 3.40 -19.44 -3.98
C VAL A 88 4.04 -20.01 -2.72
N TYR A 89 4.61 -19.15 -1.89
CA TYR A 89 5.10 -19.49 -0.55
C TYR A 89 3.94 -19.43 0.44
N GLU A 90 3.75 -20.49 1.22
CA GLU A 90 2.68 -20.56 2.23
C GLU A 90 3.27 -20.67 3.64
N ALA A 91 2.68 -19.93 4.58
CA ALA A 91 2.99 -20.02 6.00
C ALA A 91 1.73 -19.88 6.86
N VAL A 92 1.74 -20.48 8.05
CA VAL A 92 0.71 -20.25 9.07
C VAL A 92 1.38 -19.68 10.32
N THR A 93 1.04 -18.45 10.67
CA THR A 93 1.54 -17.81 11.89
C THR A 93 0.62 -18.12 13.06
N GLN A 94 1.21 -18.57 14.16
CA GLN A 94 0.59 -18.88 15.45
C GLN A 94 1.02 -17.86 16.51
N PRO A 95 0.39 -17.83 17.71
CA PRO A 95 0.80 -16.91 18.77
C PRO A 95 2.29 -17.04 19.11
N GLY A 96 3.02 -15.92 19.05
CA GLY A 96 4.47 -15.85 19.22
C GLY A 96 5.26 -15.76 17.91
N ASP A 97 4.66 -16.15 16.77
CA ASP A 97 5.33 -16.09 15.48
C ASP A 97 5.40 -14.66 14.93
N VAL A 98 6.50 -14.37 14.22
CA VAL A 98 6.68 -13.16 13.43
C VAL A 98 6.81 -13.56 11.97
N ILE A 99 6.01 -12.91 11.10
CA ILE A 99 6.25 -12.95 9.66
C ILE A 99 6.86 -11.62 9.21
N TYR A 100 7.84 -11.72 8.31
CA TYR A 100 8.48 -10.61 7.63
C TYR A 100 8.17 -10.69 6.14
N ILE A 101 7.73 -9.58 5.55
CA ILE A 101 7.43 -9.45 4.12
C ILE A 101 8.31 -8.31 3.57
N PRO A 102 9.23 -8.60 2.63
CA PRO A 102 10.04 -7.56 2.01
C PRO A 102 9.20 -6.64 1.11
N GLU A 103 9.77 -5.51 0.74
CA GLU A 103 9.19 -4.51 -0.14
C GLU A 103 8.75 -5.10 -1.49
N GLY A 104 7.52 -4.76 -1.90
CA GLY A 104 7.00 -5.15 -3.20
C GLY A 104 6.58 -6.61 -3.34
N TRP A 105 6.67 -7.45 -2.29
CA TRP A 105 6.21 -8.83 -2.32
C TRP A 105 4.69 -8.92 -2.20
N PRO A 106 3.97 -9.39 -3.24
CA PRO A 106 2.53 -9.59 -3.16
C PRO A 106 2.20 -10.66 -2.13
N HIS A 107 1.23 -10.38 -1.27
CA HIS A 107 0.79 -11.30 -0.24
C HIS A 107 -0.71 -11.21 0.01
N GLN A 108 -1.29 -12.35 0.38
CA GLN A 108 -2.70 -12.50 0.74
C GLN A 108 -2.81 -13.22 2.07
N VAL A 109 -3.76 -12.79 2.91
CA VAL A 109 -3.88 -13.28 4.29
C VAL A 109 -5.30 -13.78 4.52
N TYR A 110 -5.40 -14.94 5.16
CA TYR A 110 -6.66 -15.50 5.62
C TYR A 110 -6.60 -15.78 7.12
N ASN A 111 -7.58 -15.30 7.86
CA ASN A 111 -7.67 -15.50 9.31
C ASN A 111 -8.33 -16.84 9.59
N LEU A 112 -7.57 -17.78 10.16
CA LEU A 112 -8.08 -19.09 10.53
C LEU A 112 -8.91 -19.02 11.81
N ASP A 113 -8.57 -18.08 12.71
CA ASP A 113 -9.29 -17.83 13.95
C ASP A 113 -9.51 -16.32 14.17
N ASP A 114 -10.37 -15.97 15.12
CA ASP A 114 -10.38 -14.63 15.71
C ASP A 114 -8.98 -14.33 16.26
N SER A 115 -8.39 -13.23 15.79
CA SER A 115 -6.96 -12.99 15.98
C SER A 115 -6.67 -11.60 16.54
N VAL A 116 -5.51 -11.47 17.18
CA VAL A 116 -4.90 -10.20 17.59
C VAL A 116 -3.43 -10.23 17.16
N SER A 117 -2.96 -9.12 16.59
CA SER A 117 -1.59 -9.01 16.09
C SER A 117 -1.07 -7.59 16.23
N VAL A 118 0.25 -7.44 16.25
CA VAL A 118 0.95 -6.16 16.09
C VAL A 118 1.60 -6.16 14.72
N ALA A 119 1.43 -5.09 13.96
CA ALA A 119 2.03 -4.99 12.64
C ALA A 119 2.59 -3.58 12.38
N TYR A 120 3.71 -3.52 11.68
CA TYR A 120 4.38 -2.27 11.35
C TYR A 120 5.00 -2.33 9.96
N ASN A 121 4.74 -1.29 9.17
CA ASN A 121 5.47 -1.04 7.94
C ASN A 121 6.61 -0.05 8.21
N PHE A 122 7.77 -0.31 7.61
CA PHE A 122 8.98 0.47 7.86
C PHE A 122 9.84 0.66 6.62
N ILE A 123 10.75 1.62 6.73
CA ILE A 123 11.80 1.95 5.76
C ILE A 123 13.11 1.93 6.53
N ASP A 124 14.13 1.30 5.98
CA ASP A 124 15.49 1.25 6.50
C ASP A 124 16.49 1.71 5.43
N ASP A 125 17.78 1.62 5.75
CA ASP A 125 18.86 2.11 4.87
C ASP A 125 18.92 1.39 3.52
N GLU A 126 18.34 0.20 3.39
CA GLU A 126 18.38 -0.57 2.14
C GLU A 126 17.25 -0.18 1.17
N ASN A 127 16.06 0.14 1.68
CA ASN A 127 14.91 0.52 0.84
C ASN A 127 14.58 2.02 0.85
N VAL A 128 15.36 2.86 1.56
CA VAL A 128 15.11 4.31 1.68
C VAL A 128 15.13 5.05 0.35
N GLN A 129 16.02 4.70 -0.57
CA GLN A 129 16.11 5.35 -1.88
C GLN A 129 14.86 5.06 -2.72
N ASP A 130 14.52 3.78 -2.83
CA ASP A 130 13.34 3.28 -3.53
C ASP A 130 12.05 3.89 -2.96
N ALA A 131 11.94 3.96 -1.63
CA ALA A 131 10.83 4.62 -0.97
C ALA A 131 10.81 6.13 -1.25
N ALA A 132 11.96 6.82 -1.20
CA ALA A 132 12.02 8.25 -1.48
C ALA A 132 11.59 8.60 -2.91
N GLU A 133 12.01 7.81 -3.91
CA GLU A 133 11.62 8.02 -5.30
C GLU A 133 10.11 7.89 -5.50
N VAL A 134 9.52 6.88 -4.88
CA VAL A 134 8.07 6.67 -4.85
C VAL A 134 7.37 7.88 -4.21
N HIS A 135 7.81 8.33 -3.03
CA HIS A 135 7.18 9.45 -2.34
C HIS A 135 7.33 10.76 -3.13
N ALA A 136 8.52 11.04 -3.67
CA ALA A 136 8.77 12.19 -4.52
C ALA A 136 7.89 12.20 -5.77
N ARG A 137 7.70 11.05 -6.43
CA ARG A 137 6.81 10.91 -7.58
C ARG A 137 5.37 11.25 -7.21
N ASN A 138 4.86 10.73 -6.10
CA ASN A 138 3.50 11.02 -5.63
C ASN A 138 3.32 12.50 -5.27
N LEU A 139 4.33 13.16 -4.69
CA LEU A 139 4.29 14.60 -4.44
C LEU A 139 4.22 15.41 -5.74
N ARG A 140 5.01 15.02 -6.76
CA ARG A 140 4.97 15.67 -8.09
C ARG A 140 3.61 15.55 -8.76
N GLU A 141 3.02 14.36 -8.74
CA GLU A 141 1.68 14.10 -9.28
C GLU A 141 0.61 14.94 -8.58
N ARG A 142 0.69 15.08 -7.25
CA ARG A 142 -0.24 15.93 -6.47
C ARG A 142 -0.04 17.42 -6.72
N ALA A 143 1.20 17.86 -6.94
CA ALA A 143 1.53 19.27 -7.17
C ALA A 143 1.36 19.71 -8.64
N GLY A 144 1.12 18.78 -9.57
CA GLY A 144 1.14 19.07 -11.01
C GLY A 144 2.52 19.52 -11.54
N ALA A 145 3.59 19.22 -10.80
CA ALA A 145 4.94 19.73 -11.04
C ALA A 145 5.79 18.71 -11.82
N THR A 146 6.52 19.17 -12.84
CA THR A 146 7.29 18.32 -13.77
C THR A 146 8.74 18.05 -13.37
N GLU A 147 9.34 18.79 -12.42
CA GLU A 147 10.73 18.58 -11.99
C GLU A 147 10.89 18.59 -10.47
N ALA A 148 11.83 17.79 -9.95
CA ALA A 148 12.36 17.98 -8.61
C ALA A 148 13.87 18.18 -8.68
N ASN A 149 14.32 19.37 -8.29
CA ASN A 149 15.66 19.57 -7.79
C ASN A 149 15.58 19.44 -6.27
N GLY A 150 16.05 18.33 -5.69
CA GLY A 150 16.07 18.16 -4.23
C GLY A 150 16.59 16.81 -3.75
N ASP A 151 17.36 16.86 -2.65
CA ASP A 151 17.84 15.74 -1.84
C ASP A 151 16.66 14.83 -1.40
N TYR A 152 16.80 13.51 -1.51
CA TYR A 152 15.78 12.55 -1.08
C TYR A 152 15.35 12.75 0.39
N ARG A 153 16.25 13.29 1.22
CA ARG A 153 15.94 13.65 2.62
C ARG A 153 14.86 14.72 2.72
N SER A 154 14.84 15.72 1.84
CA SER A 154 13.82 16.78 1.89
C SER A 154 12.45 16.29 1.41
N CYS A 155 12.43 15.38 0.42
CA CYS A 155 11.18 14.74 -0.05
C CYS A 155 10.56 13.84 1.01
N LEU A 156 11.36 13.03 1.71
CA LEU A 156 10.87 12.21 2.82
C LEU A 156 10.46 13.12 3.99
N TRP A 157 11.30 14.07 4.39
CA TRP A 157 10.98 14.96 5.51
C TRP A 157 9.66 15.72 5.33
N GLY A 158 9.41 16.32 4.16
CA GLY A 158 8.15 16.99 3.87
C GLY A 158 6.94 16.05 3.72
N SER A 159 7.15 14.75 3.51
CA SER A 159 6.08 13.74 3.45
C SER A 159 5.68 13.21 4.84
N PHE A 160 6.63 13.17 5.78
CA PHE A 160 6.43 12.64 7.13
C PHE A 160 6.19 13.72 8.19
N PHE A 161 6.75 14.91 7.99
CA PHE A 161 6.68 16.03 8.93
C PHE A 161 6.12 17.25 8.20
N LEU A 162 4.90 17.64 8.57
CA LEU A 162 4.38 18.97 8.27
C LEU A 162 4.96 19.94 9.30
N PRO A 163 5.59 21.06 8.90
CA PRO A 163 5.88 22.14 9.83
C PRO A 163 4.56 22.58 10.48
N LEU A 164 4.54 22.67 11.81
CA LEU A 164 3.36 23.13 12.56
C LEU A 164 2.89 24.54 12.14
N ASP A 165 3.79 25.33 11.56
CA ASP A 165 3.57 26.71 11.17
C ASP A 165 3.15 26.89 9.70
N ASP A 166 3.08 25.81 8.91
CA ASP A 166 2.61 25.87 7.52
C ASP A 166 1.14 25.40 7.44
N PRO A 167 0.17 26.31 7.24
CA PRO A 167 -1.22 25.89 7.05
C PRO A 167 -1.33 25.08 5.75
N PRO A 168 -2.17 24.04 5.69
CA PRO A 168 -2.39 23.29 4.46
C PRO A 168 -2.83 24.25 3.35
N PRO A 169 -2.39 24.04 2.10
CA PRO A 169 -2.82 24.88 0.98
C PRO A 169 -4.35 24.89 0.94
N SER A 170 -4.93 26.09 0.93
CA SER A 170 -6.37 26.24 0.89
C SER A 170 -6.90 25.48 -0.34
N LEU A 171 -7.77 24.50 -0.09
CA LEU A 171 -8.56 23.90 -1.14
C LEU A 171 -9.35 25.04 -1.78
N GLY A 172 -8.89 25.50 -2.95
CA GLY A 172 -9.57 26.53 -3.71
C GLY A 172 -11.02 26.13 -3.87
N SER A 173 -11.93 26.94 -3.31
CA SER A 173 -13.37 26.81 -3.50
C SER A 173 -13.69 27.04 -4.97
N GLY A 174 -13.65 25.96 -5.76
CA GLY A 174 -14.30 25.89 -7.06
C GLY A 174 -15.81 25.82 -6.87
N ALA A 175 -16.42 26.87 -6.31
CA ALA A 175 -17.84 27.11 -6.40
C ALA A 175 -18.03 28.16 -7.50
N GLY A 176 -18.28 27.68 -8.72
CA GLY A 176 -18.80 28.53 -9.78
C GLY A 176 -20.23 28.92 -9.47
N ASP A 177 -20.43 30.10 -8.87
CA ASP A 177 -21.74 30.74 -8.81
C ASP A 177 -22.05 31.38 -10.16
N GLY A 178 -22.68 30.57 -11.02
CA GLY A 178 -23.46 31.09 -12.14
C GLY A 178 -24.90 31.33 -11.69
N LYS A 179 -25.30 32.60 -11.52
CA LYS A 179 -26.58 33.18 -11.99
C LYS A 179 -26.79 34.58 -11.41
N GLY A 180 -26.94 35.55 -12.31
CA GLY A 180 -27.40 36.90 -12.02
C GLY A 180 -27.60 37.68 -13.30
N LYS A 181 -28.63 37.30 -14.09
CA LYS A 181 -29.22 38.18 -15.10
C LYS A 181 -30.05 39.22 -14.36
N GLU A 182 -29.74 40.49 -14.54
CA GLU A 182 -30.75 41.56 -14.49
C GLU A 182 -30.57 42.46 -15.72
N LYS A 183 -31.68 42.64 -16.42
CA LYS A 183 -31.89 43.60 -17.50
C LYS A 183 -32.36 44.93 -16.88
N GLU A 184 -32.21 45.97 -17.69
CA GLU A 184 -33.03 47.19 -17.83
C GLU A 184 -32.34 48.50 -17.43
N GLY A 185 -32.42 49.47 -18.36
CA GLY A 185 -32.00 50.87 -18.21
C GLY A 185 -31.17 51.37 -19.37
#